data_AF-A0A165Y7D7-F1
#
_entry.id   AF-A0A165Y7D7-F1
#
_cell.length_a   1.000
_cell.length_b   1.000
_cell.length_c   1.000
_cell.angle_alpha   90.00
_cell.angle_beta   90.00
_cell.angle_gamma   90.00
#
_symmetry.space_group_name_H-M   'P 1'
#
loop_
_entity.id
_entity.type
_entity.pdbx_description
1 polymer ?
#
loop_
_entity_poly.entity_id
_entity_poly.type
_entity_poly.pdbx_seq_one_letter_code
_entity_poly.pdbx_strand_id
1 'polypeptide(L)'
;MRAAGTLNEPLLLLSPEITNGTDGSVTRSYQQIAMVWGLVEASTGSQSTVAGRIASTYPLTLTLRRRTDVAEGWRVERGGQSLRVKAVLPHSEQAPFMQILCEQEEGDDGGA
;
A
#
# COMPACT_ATOMS: atom_id res chain seq x y z
N MET A 1 -1.92 -12.74 20.56
CA MET A 1 -3.25 -12.15 20.29
C MET A 1 -3.07 -10.67 20.02
N ARG A 2 -3.51 -10.15 18.86
CA ARG A 2 -3.53 -8.70 18.63
C ARG A 2 -4.74 -8.10 19.36
N ALA A 3 -4.51 -7.12 20.23
CA ALA A 3 -5.56 -6.53 21.06
C ALA A 3 -6.56 -5.71 20.23
N ALA A 4 -7.81 -5.59 20.71
CA ALA A 4 -8.94 -4.96 20.01
C ALA A 4 -8.78 -3.47 19.66
N GLY A 5 -7.70 -2.80 20.10
CA GLY A 5 -7.36 -1.41 19.77
C GLY A 5 -6.15 -1.24 18.85
N THR A 6 -5.69 -2.29 18.16
CA THR A 6 -4.45 -2.24 17.36
C THR A 6 -4.56 -1.48 16.05
N LEU A 7 -5.77 -1.28 15.51
CA LEU A 7 -5.96 -0.48 14.29
C LEU A 7 -6.14 0.99 14.68
N ASN A 8 -5.09 1.79 14.54
CA ASN A 8 -4.99 3.14 15.07
C ASN A 8 -4.78 4.21 14.00
N GLU A 9 -4.59 3.82 12.74
CA GLU A 9 -4.30 4.74 11.64
C GLU A 9 -5.44 4.70 10.60
N PRO A 10 -5.99 5.86 10.18
CA PRO A 10 -6.89 5.92 9.04
C PRO A 10 -6.10 5.75 7.74
N LEU A 11 -6.58 4.85 6.89
CA LEU A 11 -5.98 4.49 5.61
C LEU A 11 -7.04 4.61 4.52
N LEU A 12 -6.72 5.29 3.43
CA LEU A 12 -7.58 5.35 2.25
C LEU A 12 -7.09 4.34 1.21
N LEU A 13 -7.97 3.41 0.83
CA LEU A 13 -7.70 2.41 -0.20
C LEU A 13 -8.10 2.94 -1.57
N LEU A 14 -7.21 2.82 -2.54
CA LEU A 14 -7.46 3.18 -3.93
C LEU A 14 -7.15 2.01 -4.87
N SER A 15 -8.09 1.69 -5.75
CA SER A 15 -7.89 0.69 -6.81
C SER A 15 -7.31 1.37 -8.06
N PRO A 16 -6.35 0.73 -8.76
CA PRO A 16 -5.88 1.25 -10.03
C PRO A 16 -6.98 1.11 -11.08
N GLU A 17 -7.14 2.12 -11.91
CA GLU A 17 -7.94 2.09 -13.11
C GLU A 17 -7.02 2.37 -14.29
N ILE A 18 -7.12 1.56 -15.34
CA ILE A 18 -6.30 1.69 -16.54
C ILE A 18 -7.21 2.12 -17.67
N THR A 19 -6.94 3.29 -18.22
CA THR A 19 -7.63 3.82 -19.38
C THR A 19 -6.69 3.84 -20.57
N ASN A 20 -7.11 3.23 -21.67
CA ASN A 20 -6.39 3.27 -22.93
C ASN A 20 -6.90 4.46 -23.76
N GLY A 21 -6.02 5.39 -24.07
CA GLY A 21 -6.30 6.50 -24.98
C GLY A 21 -6.41 6.03 -26.43
N THR A 22 -7.15 6.80 -27.24
CA THR A 22 -7.33 6.52 -28.67
C THR A 22 -6.04 6.72 -29.49
N ASP A 23 -5.04 7.38 -28.91
CA ASP A 23 -3.70 7.63 -29.44
C ASP A 23 -2.68 6.55 -29.05
N GLY A 24 -3.10 5.50 -28.34
CA GLY A 24 -2.23 4.44 -27.84
C GLY A 24 -1.58 4.75 -26.49
N SER A 25 -1.92 5.88 -25.87
CA SER A 25 -1.52 6.18 -24.49
C SER A 25 -2.20 5.25 -23.48
N VAL A 26 -1.54 4.99 -22.35
CA VAL A 26 -2.11 4.24 -21.24
C VAL A 26 -2.02 5.10 -19.98
N THR A 27 -3.17 5.54 -19.48
CA THR A 27 -3.26 6.33 -18.27
C THR A 27 -3.66 5.44 -17.11
N ARG A 28 -2.90 5.48 -16.01
CA ARG A 28 -3.28 4.85 -14.74
C ARG A 28 -3.85 5.91 -13.80
N SER A 29 -5.15 5.84 -13.56
CA SER A 29 -5.87 6.56 -12.51
C SER A 29 -5.98 5.69 -11.25
N TYR A 30 -6.34 6.31 -10.13
CA TYR A 30 -6.64 5.59 -8.90
C TYR A 30 -8.00 6.05 -8.37
N GLN A 31 -8.93 5.11 -8.26
CA GLN A 31 -10.26 5.36 -7.73
C GLN A 31 -10.29 5.09 -6.22
N GLN A 32 -10.85 6.01 -5.45
CA GLN A 32 -11.05 5.82 -4.01
C GLN A 32 -12.12 4.75 -3.76
N ILE A 33 -11.78 3.72 -2.98
CA ILE A 33 -12.66 2.59 -2.69
C ILE A 33 -13.24 2.67 -1.28
N ALA A 34 -12.40 2.90 -0.28
CA ALA A 34 -12.85 2.93 1.12
C ALA A 34 -11.81 3.57 2.04
N MET A 35 -12.31 4.24 3.08
CA MET A 35 -11.51 4.59 4.25
C MET A 35 -11.60 3.47 5.29
N VAL A 36 -10.47 2.96 5.75
CA VAL A 36 -10.36 1.87 6.71
C VAL A 36 -9.42 2.23 7.84
N TRP A 37 -9.56 1.55 8.97
CA TRP A 37 -8.57 1.62 10.05
C TRP A 37 -7.56 0.50 9.90
N GLY A 38 -6.28 0.82 10.07
CA GLY A 38 -5.18 -0.12 9.98
C GLY A 38 -4.12 0.07 11.05
N LEU A 39 -3.21 -0.90 11.14
CA LEU A 39 -1.94 -0.83 11.85
C LEU A 39 -0.83 -0.79 10.82
N VAL A 40 0.13 0.12 10.99
CA VAL A 40 1.29 0.26 10.10
C VAL A 40 2.53 -0.15 10.86
N GLU A 41 3.24 -1.15 10.34
CA GLU A 41 4.47 -1.66 10.92
C GLU A 41 5.60 -1.54 9.89
N ALA A 42 6.67 -0.82 10.23
CA ALA A 42 7.87 -0.82 9.40
C ALA A 42 8.52 -2.20 9.46
N SER A 43 8.82 -2.80 8.31
CA SER A 43 9.55 -4.06 8.27
C SER A 43 10.99 -3.80 8.68
N THR A 44 11.35 -4.16 9.92
CA THR A 44 12.71 -4.07 10.44
C THR A 44 13.57 -5.19 9.85
N GLY A 45 13.88 -5.11 8.54
CA GLY A 45 14.65 -6.10 7.81
C GLY A 45 15.70 -5.45 6.95
N SER A 46 16.95 -5.47 7.43
CA SER A 46 18.20 -5.20 6.70
C SER A 46 18.34 -3.82 6.04
N GLN A 47 19.02 -2.90 6.73
CA GLN A 47 19.81 -1.87 6.06
C GLN A 47 20.90 -2.57 5.23
N SER A 48 20.58 -2.91 3.98
CA SER A 48 21.59 -3.17 2.98
C SER A 48 21.99 -1.82 2.41
N THR A 49 23.13 -1.31 2.86
CA THR A 49 23.82 -0.17 2.24
C THR A 49 24.22 -0.58 0.82
N VAL A 50 23.31 -0.41 -0.14
CA VAL A 50 23.61 -0.50 -1.56
C VAL A 50 24.15 0.86 -1.98
N ALA A 51 25.43 0.88 -2.32
CA ALA A 51 26.14 2.06 -2.80
C ALA A 51 25.43 2.67 -4.02
N GLY A 52 25.14 3.97 -3.95
CA GLY A 52 25.07 4.84 -5.14
C GLY A 52 23.72 5.38 -5.57
N ARG A 53 22.59 4.91 -5.02
CA ARG A 53 21.28 5.57 -5.23
C ARG A 53 20.38 5.31 -4.03
N ILE A 54 20.26 6.29 -3.13
CA ILE A 54 19.41 6.21 -1.95
C ILE A 54 17.97 6.42 -2.39
N ALA A 55 17.33 5.39 -2.94
CA ALA A 55 15.89 5.24 -2.86
C ALA A 55 15.64 4.17 -1.79
N SER A 56 15.83 4.56 -0.53
CA SER A 56 15.57 3.68 0.62
C SER A 56 14.06 3.48 0.75
N THR A 57 13.51 2.62 -0.12
CA THR A 57 12.11 2.25 -0.07
C THR A 57 11.97 1.18 0.99
N TYR A 58 11.61 1.60 2.21
CA TYR A 58 11.41 0.66 3.31
C TYR A 58 10.07 -0.04 3.13
N PRO A 59 10.04 -1.39 3.05
CA PRO A 59 8.77 -2.09 3.04
C PRO A 59 8.01 -1.85 4.35
N LEU A 60 6.73 -1.54 4.23
CA LEU A 60 5.78 -1.38 5.32
C LEU A 60 4.80 -2.54 5.27
N THR A 61 4.60 -3.20 6.40
CA THR A 61 3.52 -4.17 6.55
C THR A 61 2.31 -3.47 7.16
N LEU A 62 1.20 -3.43 6.42
CA LEU A 62 -0.06 -2.86 6.88
C LEU A 62 -1.01 -3.99 7.25
N THR A 63 -1.65 -3.87 8.41
CA THR A 63 -2.70 -4.78 8.86
C THR A 63 -4.03 -4.05 8.85
N LEU A 64 -5.05 -4.62 8.22
CA LEU A 64 -6.42 -4.11 8.23
C LEU A 64 -7.42 -5.25 8.44
N ARG A 65 -8.71 -4.91 8.59
CA ARG A 65 -9.77 -5.92 8.58
C ARG A 65 -9.75 -6.71 7.27
N ARG A 66 -10.11 -7.99 7.33
CA ARG A 66 -10.17 -8.85 6.15
C ARG A 66 -11.05 -8.23 5.06
N ARG A 67 -10.53 -8.21 3.84
CA ARG A 67 -11.18 -7.78 2.61
C ARG A 67 -10.76 -8.70 1.47
N THR A 68 -11.64 -8.93 0.52
CA THR A 68 -11.39 -9.81 -0.64
C THR A 68 -11.14 -9.01 -1.92
N ASP A 69 -11.37 -7.70 -1.89
CA ASP A 69 -11.23 -6.79 -3.02
C ASP A 69 -9.80 -6.23 -3.18
N VAL A 70 -9.02 -6.16 -2.09
CA VAL A 70 -7.67 -5.58 -2.10
C VAL A 70 -6.70 -6.51 -2.85
N ALA A 71 -5.96 -5.95 -3.81
CA ALA A 71 -5.01 -6.70 -4.63
C ALA A 71 -3.67 -5.97 -4.79
N GLU A 72 -2.69 -6.68 -5.36
CA GLU A 72 -1.43 -6.08 -5.78
C GLU A 72 -1.66 -4.94 -6.76
N GLY A 73 -0.87 -3.88 -6.59
CA GLY A 73 -0.99 -2.70 -7.41
C GLY A 73 -2.13 -1.74 -7.03
N TRP A 74 -2.77 -1.97 -5.90
CA TRP A 74 -3.54 -0.92 -5.23
C TRP A 74 -2.63 0.13 -4.63
N ARG A 75 -3.21 1.28 -4.26
CA ARG A 75 -2.55 2.32 -3.50
C ARG A 75 -3.26 2.48 -2.16
N VAL A 76 -2.48 2.79 -1.13
CA VAL A 76 -2.96 3.18 0.19
C VAL A 76 -2.45 4.58 0.48
N GLU A 77 -3.34 5.51 0.77
CA GLU A 77 -2.97 6.84 1.24
C GLU A 77 -3.03 6.91 2.78
N ARG A 78 -1.95 7.42 3.36
CA ARG A 78 -1.76 7.54 4.81
C ARG A 78 -1.12 8.89 5.11
N GLY A 79 -1.85 9.80 5.75
CA GLY A 79 -1.29 11.07 6.24
C GLY A 79 -0.55 11.89 5.16
N GLY A 80 -1.03 11.83 3.91
CA GLY A 80 -0.40 12.50 2.75
C GLY A 80 0.68 11.67 2.03
N GLN A 81 1.04 10.49 2.53
CA GLN A 81 1.94 9.56 1.85
C GLN A 81 1.16 8.58 0.99
N SER A 82 1.63 8.35 -0.24
CA SER A 82 1.14 7.28 -1.11
C SER A 82 1.99 6.03 -0.92
N LEU A 83 1.34 4.90 -0.66
CA LEU A 83 1.97 3.60 -0.49
C LEU A 83 1.43 2.64 -1.54
N ARG A 84 2.31 2.01 -2.31
CA ARG A 84 1.94 1.03 -3.33
C ARG A 84 1.83 -0.35 -2.69
N VAL A 85 0.73 -1.07 -2.93
CA VAL A 85 0.56 -2.46 -2.48
C VAL A 85 1.39 -3.38 -3.38
N LYS A 86 2.31 -4.12 -2.77
CA LYS A 86 3.27 -5.03 -3.43
C LYS A 86 2.92 -6.48 -3.28
N ALA A 87 2.28 -6.85 -2.18
CA ALA A 87 1.79 -8.21 -1.99
C ALA A 87 0.62 -8.20 -1.01
N VAL A 88 -0.33 -9.11 -1.21
CA VAL A 88 -1.29 -9.50 -0.18
C VAL A 88 -0.74 -10.75 0.49
N LEU A 89 -0.40 -10.66 1.78
CA LEU A 89 0.27 -11.76 2.47
C LEU A 89 -0.72 -12.90 2.73
N PRO A 90 -0.29 -14.16 2.58
CA PRO A 90 -1.16 -15.31 2.79
C PRO A 90 -1.63 -15.36 4.24
N HIS A 91 -2.91 -15.62 4.41
CA HIS A 91 -3.52 -15.74 5.74
C HIS A 91 -4.62 -16.80 5.70
N SER A 92 -4.93 -17.39 6.86
CA SER A 92 -6.02 -18.36 6.96
C SER A 92 -7.34 -17.71 6.53
N GLU A 93 -8.21 -18.47 5.85
CA GLU A 93 -9.51 -17.97 5.39
C GLU A 93 -10.40 -17.48 6.54
N GLN A 94 -10.24 -18.07 7.72
CA GLN A 94 -11.01 -17.75 8.93
C GLN A 94 -10.47 -16.55 9.70
N ALA A 95 -9.35 -15.97 9.28
CA ALA A 95 -8.70 -14.97 10.08
C ALA A 95 -9.32 -13.56 9.90
N PRO A 96 -9.54 -12.83 11.00
CA PRO A 96 -10.31 -11.58 11.00
C PRO A 96 -9.57 -10.38 10.38
N PHE A 97 -8.26 -10.48 10.22
CA PHE A 97 -7.41 -9.44 9.67
C PHE A 97 -6.69 -9.95 8.43
N MET A 98 -6.24 -9.04 7.58
CA MET A 98 -5.33 -9.33 6.49
C MET A 98 -4.10 -8.44 6.60
N GLN A 99 -2.99 -8.90 6.02
CA GLN A 99 -1.76 -8.13 5.94
C GLN A 99 -1.40 -7.88 4.49
N ILE A 100 -0.99 -6.66 4.20
CA ILE A 100 -0.49 -6.26 2.89
C ILE A 100 0.92 -5.70 3.06
N LEU A 101 1.79 -6.06 2.14
CA LEU A 101 3.10 -5.46 2.01
C LEU A 101 2.97 -4.24 1.10
N CYS A 102 3.45 -3.11 1.59
CA CYS A 102 3.45 -1.86 0.87
C CYS A 102 4.86 -1.31 0.78
N GLU A 103 5.08 -0.50 -0.26
CA GLU A 103 6.30 0.29 -0.41
C GLU A 103 5.90 1.76 -0.58
N GLN A 104 6.72 2.68 -0.10
CA GLN A 104 6.45 4.10 -0.32
C GLN A 104 6.59 4.41 -1.81
N GLU A 105 5.54 4.99 -2.39
CA GLU A 105 5.65 5.56 -3.73
C GLU A 105 6.29 6.94 -3.54
N GLU A 106 7.54 7.09 -3.99
CA GLU A 106 8.14 8.41 -4.10
C GLU A 106 7.20 9.21 -4.99
N GLY A 107 6.64 10.31 -4.46
CA GLY A 107 5.88 11.22 -5.28
C GLY A 107 6.83 11.63 -6.39
N ASP A 108 6.51 11.22 -7.62
CA ASP A 108 7.13 11.78 -8.81
C ASP A 108 6.83 13.27 -8.74
N ASP A 109 7.72 14.03 -8.09
CA ASP A 109 7.87 15.47 -8.26
C ASP A 109 8.39 15.64 -9.68
N GLY A 110 7.54 15.26 -10.64
CA GLY A 110 7.66 15.57 -12.04
C GLY A 110 7.50 17.08 -12.13
N GLY A 111 8.63 17.76 -11.94
CA GLY A 111 8.76 19.20 -12.04
C GLY A 111 8.01 19.73 -13.25
N ALA A 112 7.23 20.77 -13.02
CA ALA A 112 6.79 21.70 -14.04
C ALA A 112 7.84 22.81 -14.20
#